data_AF-A0A7Y3AVR2-F1
#
_entry.id   AF-A0A7Y3AVR2-F1
#
_cell.length_a   1.000
_cell.length_b   1.000
_cell.length_c   1.000
_cell.angle_alpha   90.00
_cell.angle_beta   90.00
_cell.angle_gamma   90.00
#
_symmetry.space_group_name_H-M   'P 1'
#
loop_
_entity.id
_entity.type
_entity.pdbx_description
1 polymer ?
#
loop_
_entity_poly.entity_id
_entity_poly.type
_entity_poly.pdbx_seq_one_letter_code
_entity_poly.pdbx_strand_id
1 'polypeptide(L)'
;LASILEVHGYGRQLIARGEKEKAMEVFKMNAKNNKGQWPVDYGLARAHSAMGNYKTALKHLKIAAQRAPDQINKDAIAANLIKLEKGEDIN
;
A
#
# COMPACT_ATOMS: atom_id res chain seq x y z
N LEU A 1 7.54 -19.91 -1.56
CA LEU A 1 6.65 -18.74 -1.78
C LEU A 1 7.12 -17.63 -0.85
N ALA A 2 7.27 -16.41 -1.35
CA ALA A 2 7.49 -15.26 -0.48
C ALA A 2 6.22 -14.98 0.33
N SER A 3 6.39 -14.66 1.61
CA SER A 3 5.32 -14.20 2.50
C SER A 3 4.72 -12.88 2.01
N ILE A 4 3.50 -12.59 2.45
CA ILE A 4 2.78 -11.35 2.10
C ILE A 4 3.61 -10.11 2.46
N LEU A 5 4.35 -10.16 3.57
CA LEU A 5 5.20 -9.06 4.04
C LEU A 5 6.47 -8.90 3.19
N GLU A 6 7.08 -9.99 2.73
CA GLU A 6 8.22 -9.93 1.81
C GLU A 6 7.81 -9.31 0.46
N VAL A 7 6.65 -9.71 -0.08
CA VAL A 7 6.10 -9.11 -1.31
C VAL A 7 5.81 -7.62 -1.10
N HIS A 8 5.26 -7.25 0.06
CA HIS A 8 5.01 -5.85 0.38
C HIS A 8 6.31 -5.04 0.48
N GLY A 9 7.31 -5.58 1.17
CA GLY A 9 8.64 -4.96 1.30
C GLY A 9 9.32 -4.78 -0.05
N TYR A 10 9.27 -5.79 -0.92
CA TYR A 10 9.84 -5.72 -2.26
C TYR A 10 9.16 -4.64 -3.12
N GLY A 11 7.83 -4.57 -3.10
CA GLY A 11 7.10 -3.51 -3.80
C GLY A 11 7.49 -2.10 -3.34
N ARG A 12 7.74 -1.91 -2.03
CA ARG A 12 8.27 -0.63 -1.51
C ARG A 12 9.67 -0.31 -2.01
N GLN A 13 10.55 -1.31 -2.11
CA GLN A 13 11.89 -1.11 -2.67
C GLN A 13 11.83 -0.68 -4.14
N LEU A 14 10.93 -1.27 -4.93
CA LEU A 14 10.71 -0.87 -6.33
C LEU A 14 10.24 0.59 -6.42
N ILE A 15 9.29 1.01 -5.56
CA ILE A 15 8.86 2.42 -5.50
C ILE A 15 10.04 3.35 -5.19
N ALA A 16 10.87 3.00 -4.21
CA ALA A 16 12.04 3.80 -3.83
C ALA A 16 13.08 3.94 -4.96
N ARG A 17 13.14 2.96 -5.88
CA ARG A 17 13.98 3.01 -7.09
C ARG A 17 13.33 3.76 -8.26
N GLY A 18 12.11 4.26 -8.09
CA GLY A 18 11.34 4.88 -9.18
C GLY A 18 10.66 3.88 -10.11
N GLU A 19 10.74 2.58 -9.84
CA GLU A 19 10.15 1.50 -10.66
C GLU A 19 8.67 1.27 -10.31
N LYS A 20 7.86 2.33 -10.42
CA LYS A 20 6.48 2.42 -9.92
C LYS A 20 5.53 1.43 -10.61
N GLU A 21 5.68 1.24 -11.91
CA GLU A 21 4.87 0.32 -12.71
C GLU A 21 5.11 -1.14 -12.28
N LYS A 22 6.37 -1.51 -12.08
CA LYS A 22 6.72 -2.86 -11.57
C LYS A 22 6.23 -3.07 -10.16
N ALA A 23 6.30 -2.05 -9.29
CA ALA A 23 5.71 -2.13 -7.96
C ALA A 23 4.20 -2.40 -8.05
N MET A 24 3.49 -1.68 -8.92
CA MET A 24 2.06 -1.89 -9.17
C MET A 24 1.75 -3.32 -9.62
N GLU A 25 2.54 -3.90 -10.52
CA GLU A 25 2.38 -5.31 -10.95
C GLU A 25 2.56 -6.28 -9.78
N VAL A 26 3.60 -6.10 -8.97
CA VAL A 26 3.86 -6.91 -7.76
C VAL A 26 2.69 -6.83 -6.79
N PHE A 27 2.16 -5.63 -6.51
CA PHE A 27 1.04 -5.46 -5.59
C PHE A 27 -0.29 -6.00 -6.15
N LYS A 28 -0.54 -5.90 -7.46
CA LYS A 28 -1.69 -6.54 -8.12
C LYS A 28 -1.61 -8.06 -8.04
N MET A 29 -0.43 -8.63 -8.26
CA MET A 29 -0.21 -10.07 -8.09
C MET A 29 -0.47 -10.49 -6.65
N ASN A 30 0.03 -9.73 -5.67
CA ASN A 30 -0.22 -9.98 -4.26
C ASN A 30 -1.73 -9.94 -3.94
N ALA A 31 -2.44 -8.95 -4.48
CA ALA A 31 -3.88 -8.79 -4.29
C ALA A 31 -4.72 -9.90 -4.91
N LYS A 32 -4.28 -10.47 -6.04
CA LYS A 32 -4.93 -11.63 -6.65
C LYS A 32 -4.85 -12.87 -5.74
N ASN A 33 -3.71 -13.07 -5.08
CA ASN A 33 -3.40 -14.29 -4.34
C ASN A 33 -3.75 -14.23 -2.85
N ASN A 34 -3.77 -13.04 -2.25
CA ASN A 34 -3.85 -12.86 -0.78
C ASN A 34 -4.98 -11.90 -0.35
N LYS A 35 -6.14 -11.97 -1.03
CA LYS A 35 -7.31 -11.10 -0.77
C LYS A 35 -7.67 -11.05 0.72
N GLY A 36 -8.10 -9.88 1.19
CA GLY A 36 -8.61 -9.70 2.55
C GLY A 36 -7.53 -9.38 3.61
N GLN A 37 -6.26 -9.36 3.24
CA GLN A 37 -5.15 -9.07 4.17
C GLN A 37 -4.78 -7.58 4.14
N TRP A 38 -4.55 -6.96 5.30
CA TRP A 38 -4.25 -5.53 5.37
C TRP A 38 -2.99 -5.08 4.58
N PRO A 39 -1.87 -5.85 4.50
CA PRO A 39 -0.68 -5.40 3.77
C PRO A 39 -0.92 -5.39 2.25
N VAL A 40 -1.92 -6.11 1.76
CA VAL A 40 -2.28 -6.14 0.34
C VAL A 40 -2.87 -4.81 -0.09
N ASP A 41 -3.92 -4.37 0.61
CA ASP A 41 -4.55 -3.07 0.34
C ASP A 41 -3.59 -1.92 0.66
N TYR A 42 -2.75 -2.05 1.69
CA TYR A 42 -1.74 -1.03 1.97
C TYR A 42 -0.69 -0.93 0.85
N GLY A 43 -0.29 -2.06 0.28
CA GLY A 43 0.63 -2.11 -0.85
C GLY A 43 0.04 -1.45 -2.10
N LEU A 44 -1.22 -1.76 -2.43
CA LEU A 44 -1.95 -1.09 -3.51
C LEU A 44 -2.07 0.41 -3.28
N ALA A 45 -2.34 0.84 -2.04
CA ALA A 45 -2.38 2.26 -1.70
C ALA A 45 -1.04 2.95 -1.98
N ARG A 46 0.08 2.34 -1.58
CA ARG A 46 1.42 2.85 -1.84
C ARG A 46 1.74 2.95 -3.34
N ALA A 47 1.40 1.93 -4.12
CA ALA A 47 1.63 1.94 -5.57
C ALA A 47 0.80 3.01 -6.28
N HIS A 48 -0.49 3.13 -5.92
CA HIS A 48 -1.33 4.19 -6.46
C HIS A 48 -0.80 5.58 -6.08
N SER A 49 -0.40 5.77 -4.82
CA SER A 49 0.18 7.01 -4.34
C SER A 49 1.42 7.40 -5.14
N ALA A 50 2.36 6.47 -5.34
CA ALA A 50 3.60 6.72 -6.07
C ALA A 50 3.35 7.19 -7.52
N MET A 51 2.23 6.77 -8.12
CA MET A 51 1.78 7.18 -9.46
C MET A 51 0.90 8.45 -9.46
N GLY A 52 0.75 9.15 -8.33
CA GLY A 52 -0.09 10.34 -8.20
C GLY A 52 -1.60 10.07 -8.10
N ASN A 53 -2.01 8.79 -8.01
CA ASN A 53 -3.41 8.38 -7.97
C ASN A 53 -3.98 8.44 -6.55
N TYR A 54 -3.88 9.59 -5.88
CA TYR A 54 -4.16 9.73 -4.44
C TYR A 54 -5.59 9.36 -4.04
N LYS A 55 -6.59 9.65 -4.88
CA LYS A 55 -7.99 9.23 -4.63
C LYS A 55 -8.13 7.71 -4.55
N THR A 56 -7.44 6.97 -5.42
CA THR A 56 -7.46 5.51 -5.42
C THR A 56 -6.62 4.95 -4.28
N ALA A 57 -5.47 5.58 -4.00
CA ALA A 57 -4.66 5.24 -2.84
C ALA A 57 -5.46 5.34 -1.53
N LEU A 58 -6.24 6.42 -1.37
CA LEU A 58 -7.06 6.67 -0.18
C LEU A 58 -8.12 5.57 0.01
N LYS A 59 -8.76 5.13 -1.09
CA LYS A 59 -9.74 4.03 -1.05
C LYS A 59 -9.12 2.75 -0.50
N HIS A 60 -7.96 2.35 -1.02
CA HIS A 60 -7.27 1.14 -0.56
C HIS A 60 -6.75 1.29 0.87
N LEU A 61 -6.21 2.47 1.24
CA LEU A 61 -5.69 2.68 2.58
C LEU A 61 -6.81 2.61 3.65
N LYS A 62 -8.02 3.07 3.34
CA LYS A 62 -9.20 2.90 4.21
C LYS A 62 -9.57 1.42 4.42
N ILE A 63 -9.43 0.58 3.39
CA ILE A 63 -9.64 -0.87 3.53
C ILE A 63 -8.57 -1.50 4.41
N ALA A 64 -7.30 -1.11 4.23
CA ALA A 64 -6.20 -1.57 5.08
C ALA A 64 -6.42 -1.19 6.55
N ALA A 65 -6.89 0.04 6.82
CA ALA A 65 -7.17 0.53 8.17
C ALA A 65 -8.15 -0.35 8.96
N GLN A 66 -9.17 -0.90 8.29
CA GLN A 66 -10.17 -1.78 8.90
C GLN A 66 -9.61 -3.13 9.33
N ARG A 67 -8.42 -3.51 8.83
CA ARG A 67 -7.85 -4.86 8.97
C ARG A 67 -6.49 -4.87 9.69
N ALA A 68 -5.95 -3.70 10.02
CA ALA A 68 -4.65 -3.59 10.68
C ALA A 68 -4.72 -4.21 12.10
N PRO A 69 -3.82 -5.14 12.45
CA PRO A 69 -3.97 -5.96 13.67
C PRO A 69 -3.47 -5.24 14.92
N ASP A 70 -2.39 -4.47 14.81
CA ASP A 70 -1.69 -3.84 15.93
C ASP A 70 -1.68 -2.30 15.82
N GLN A 71 -1.38 -1.65 16.95
CA GLN A 71 -1.43 -0.20 17.07
C GLN A 71 -0.39 0.50 16.19
N ILE A 72 0.82 -0.07 16.06
CA ILE A 72 1.90 0.53 15.27
C ILE A 72 1.47 0.67 13.81
N ASN A 73 0.87 -0.38 13.25
CA ASN A 73 0.37 -0.36 11.88
C ASN A 73 -0.87 0.55 11.73
N LYS A 74 -1.74 0.62 12.74
CA LYS A 74 -2.87 1.57 12.75
C LYS A 74 -2.42 3.02 12.72
N ASP A 75 -1.42 3.38 13.53
CA ASP A 75 -0.88 4.74 13.60
C ASP A 75 -0.21 5.14 12.27
N ALA A 76 0.57 4.22 11.68
CA ALA A 76 1.18 4.43 10.37
C ALA A 76 0.12 4.63 9.27
N ILE A 77 -0.97 3.85 9.30
CA ILE A 77 -2.07 4.00 8.35
C ILE A 77 -2.81 5.33 8.57
N ALA A 78 -3.07 5.72 9.82
CA ALA A 78 -3.73 6.98 10.16
C ALA A 78 -2.94 8.20 9.65
N ALA A 79 -1.63 8.22 9.86
CA ALA A 79 -0.77 9.28 9.35
C ALA A 79 -0.81 9.37 7.80
N ASN A 80 -0.84 8.23 7.12
CA ASN A 80 -0.93 8.17 5.67
C ASN A 80 -2.31 8.55 5.12
N LEU A 81 -3.39 8.30 5.88
CA LEU A 81 -4.74 8.78 5.51
C LEU A 81 -4.76 10.30 5.46
N ILE A 82 -4.20 10.98 6.46
CA ILE A 82 -4.12 12.45 6.51
C ILE A 82 -3.36 13.00 5.30
N LYS A 83 -2.23 12.38 4.93
CA LYS A 83 -1.46 12.76 3.74
C LYS A 83 -2.26 12.60 2.46
N LEU A 84 -2.89 11.45 2.26
CA LEU A 84 -3.67 11.19 1.05
C LEU A 84 -4.92 12.07 0.93
N GLU A 85 -5.53 12.45 2.06
CA GLU A 85 -6.63 13.43 2.08
C GLU A 85 -6.20 14.82 1.60
N LYS A 86 -4.92 15.18 1.80
CA LYS A 86 -4.29 16.40 1.27
C LYS A 86 -3.75 16.23 -0.16
N GLY A 87 -3.80 15.02 -0.73
CA GLY A 87 -3.19 14.72 -2.03
C GLY A 87 -1.67 14.65 -1.98
N GLU A 88 -1.11 14.23 -0.85
CA GLU A 88 0.33 14.04 -0.65
C GLU A 88 0.72 12.56 -0.79
N ASP A 89 1.95 12.31 -1.28
CA ASP A 89 2.47 10.96 -1.39
C ASP A 89 2.81 10.33 -0.02
N ILE A 90 2.66 9.01 0.09
CA ILE A 90 2.88 8.24 1.33
C ILE A 90 4.12 7.34 1.31
N ASN A 91 5.00 7.48 0.31
CA ASN A 91 6.22 6.67 0.16
C ASN A 91 7.48 7.37 0.61
#